data_AF-A0A2E1BXC8-F1
#
_entry.id   AF-A0A2E1BXC8-F1
#
_cell.length_a   1.000
_cell.length_b   1.000
_cell.length_c   1.000
_cell.angle_alpha   90.00
_cell.angle_beta   90.00
_cell.angle_gamma   90.00
#
_symmetry.space_group_name_H-M   'P 1'
#
loop_
_entity.id
_entity.type
_entity.pdbx_description
1 polymer ?
#
loop_
_entity_poly.entity_id
_entity_poly.type
_entity_poly.pdbx_seq_one_letter_code
_entity_poly.pdbx_strand_id
1 'polypeptide(L)'
;MRENPFHQSSKMSAEGPIGSKFADDDRLSGETTVLVLDVLDRNPSGSELQGLSSPSMYLVRARIEDDNIDSPGESIEIQPGSIGPLSEIRFRDLTAESSAAIIDAVLDSIISDPDRHLGFYNRANNLSLKYHAFQLLPGIGNSKAMQMVKERGGSGWSSFEEIDKSCGIESAKLLAERYVGEMQDPSESPSLLDLLVRSGI
;
A
#
# COMPACT_ATOMS: atom_id res chain seq x y z
N MET A 1 70.16 -15.28 40.67
CA MET A 1 69.62 -16.59 40.28
C MET A 1 68.30 -16.35 39.57
N ARG A 2 68.21 -16.85 38.34
CA ARG A 2 66.97 -16.96 37.56
C ARG A 2 66.06 -17.97 38.25
N GLU A 3 64.75 -17.83 38.09
CA GLU A 3 63.78 -18.87 37.69
C GLU A 3 62.40 -18.17 37.61
N ASN A 4 61.79 -18.27 36.43
CA ASN A 4 60.36 -18.10 36.13
C ASN A 4 60.03 -19.38 35.35
N PRO A 5 58.90 -20.10 35.53
CA PRO A 5 57.80 -19.89 34.57
C PRO A 5 56.36 -20.38 34.97
N PHE A 6 55.42 -20.10 34.06
CA PHE A 6 54.06 -20.63 33.83
C PHE A 6 52.88 -19.93 34.55
N HIS A 7 52.10 -19.07 33.86
CA HIS A 7 51.02 -19.33 32.86
C HIS A 7 49.77 -20.03 33.42
N GLN A 8 48.71 -19.24 33.63
CA GLN A 8 47.33 -19.66 33.37
C GLN A 8 46.52 -18.48 32.84
N SER A 9 46.07 -18.59 31.59
CA SER A 9 45.09 -17.70 30.94
C SER A 9 43.71 -17.94 31.53
N SER A 10 43.08 -16.90 32.08
CA SER A 10 41.64 -16.88 32.34
C SER A 10 40.91 -16.11 31.23
N LYS A 11 39.89 -16.78 30.69
CA LYS A 11 39.02 -16.33 29.60
C LYS A 11 38.15 -15.16 30.03
N MET A 12 38.14 -14.09 29.24
CA MET A 12 37.13 -13.02 29.31
C MET A 12 35.84 -13.53 28.66
N SER A 13 34.73 -13.53 29.40
CA SER A 13 33.39 -13.66 28.82
C SER A 13 32.91 -12.26 28.49
N ALA A 14 32.68 -11.98 27.21
CA ALA A 14 32.07 -10.75 26.74
C ALA A 14 30.55 -10.89 26.81
N GLU A 15 29.92 -10.21 27.77
CA GLU A 15 28.50 -9.89 27.68
C GLU A 15 28.33 -8.83 26.58
N GLY A 16 27.84 -9.26 25.42
CA GLY A 16 27.43 -8.36 24.36
C GLY A 16 26.20 -7.55 24.79
N PRO A 17 26.02 -6.33 24.26
CA PRO A 17 24.88 -5.50 24.62
C PRO A 17 23.60 -6.20 24.18
N ILE A 18 22.67 -6.37 25.12
CA ILE A 18 21.29 -6.74 24.85
C ILE A 18 20.74 -5.64 23.95
N GLY A 19 20.74 -5.90 22.64
CA GLY A 19 20.03 -5.08 21.68
C GLY A 19 18.58 -5.05 22.12
N SER A 20 18.12 -3.90 22.57
CA SER A 20 16.70 -3.59 22.61
C SER A 20 16.19 -3.82 21.20
N LYS A 21 15.50 -4.95 20.98
CA LYS A 21 14.57 -5.08 19.87
C LYS A 21 13.59 -3.93 20.06
N PHE A 22 13.82 -2.86 19.31
CA PHE A 22 12.75 -1.93 19.01
C PHE A 22 11.59 -2.80 18.53
N ALA A 23 10.41 -2.60 19.11
CA ALA A 23 9.21 -3.14 18.51
C ALA A 23 9.21 -2.62 17.08
N ASP A 24 9.53 -3.48 16.11
CA ASP A 24 9.16 -3.23 14.73
C ASP A 24 7.64 -3.10 14.80
N ASP A 25 7.18 -1.86 14.70
CA ASP A 25 5.78 -1.56 14.52
C ASP A 25 5.38 -2.26 13.23
N ASP A 26 4.73 -3.42 13.37
CA ASP A 26 4.35 -4.22 12.22
C ASP A 26 3.31 -3.40 11.46
N ARG A 27 3.75 -2.76 10.38
CA ARG A 27 2.93 -1.87 9.54
C ARG A 27 1.68 -2.56 9.00
N LEU A 28 1.66 -3.88 9.03
CA LEU A 28 0.54 -4.72 8.59
C LEU A 28 -0.41 -5.11 9.73
N SER A 29 -0.10 -4.76 10.99
CA SER A 29 -0.91 -5.13 12.16
C SER A 29 -2.31 -4.50 12.18
N GLY A 30 -2.51 -3.40 11.45
CA GLY A 30 -3.81 -2.74 11.27
C GLY A 30 -4.64 -3.30 10.11
N GLU A 31 -4.09 -4.21 9.32
CA GLU A 31 -4.81 -4.81 8.19
C GLU A 31 -5.82 -5.85 8.69
N THR A 32 -7.00 -5.84 8.10
CA THR A 32 -8.13 -6.71 8.49
C THR A 32 -8.52 -7.69 7.40
N THR A 33 -8.36 -7.32 6.14
CA THR A 33 -8.64 -8.19 5.00
C THR A 33 -7.57 -8.08 3.92
N VAL A 34 -7.53 -9.08 3.05
CA VAL A 34 -6.74 -9.08 1.82
C VAL A 34 -7.63 -9.44 0.65
N LEU A 35 -7.69 -8.57 -0.36
CA LEU A 35 -8.27 -8.88 -1.67
C LEU A 35 -7.24 -9.70 -2.47
N VAL A 36 -7.61 -10.92 -2.85
CA VAL A 36 -6.74 -11.85 -3.58
C VAL A 36 -6.59 -11.38 -5.02
N LEU A 37 -5.34 -11.13 -5.44
CA LEU A 37 -4.99 -10.79 -6.82
C LEU A 37 -4.60 -12.02 -7.63
N ASP A 38 -3.95 -12.99 -6.97
CA ASP A 38 -3.47 -14.22 -7.58
C ASP A 38 -3.24 -15.31 -6.52
N VAL A 39 -3.36 -16.58 -6.92
CA VAL A 39 -3.09 -17.76 -6.10
C VAL A 39 -2.02 -18.60 -6.77
N LEU A 40 -0.94 -18.87 -6.04
CA LEU A 40 0.28 -19.49 -6.53
C LEU A 40 0.54 -20.82 -5.83
N ASP A 41 0.83 -21.85 -6.62
CA ASP A 41 1.34 -23.12 -6.10
C ASP A 41 2.79 -22.96 -5.61
N ARG A 42 3.07 -23.39 -4.37
CA ARG A 42 4.39 -23.39 -3.75
C ARG A 42 4.97 -24.81 -3.75
N ASN A 43 6.18 -24.96 -4.29
CA ASN A 43 6.95 -26.21 -4.20
C ASN A 43 7.75 -26.28 -2.88
N PRO A 44 7.84 -27.45 -2.20
CA PRO A 44 7.30 -28.76 -2.59
C PRO A 44 5.82 -28.98 -2.23
N SER A 45 5.17 -28.11 -1.44
CA SER A 45 3.73 -28.19 -1.17
C SER A 45 3.16 -26.89 -0.58
N GLY A 46 1.91 -26.60 -0.92
CA GLY A 46 1.09 -25.52 -0.36
C GLY A 46 0.77 -24.44 -1.38
N SER A 47 -0.09 -23.50 -0.99
CA SER A 47 -0.46 -22.36 -1.83
C SER A 47 -0.15 -21.04 -1.14
N GLU A 48 0.11 -20.00 -1.91
CA GLU A 48 0.33 -18.64 -1.44
C GLU A 48 -0.52 -17.70 -2.26
N LEU A 49 -1.09 -16.67 -1.64
CA LEU A 49 -1.73 -15.58 -2.34
C LEU A 49 -0.78 -14.40 -2.54
N GLN A 50 -0.97 -13.66 -3.63
CA GLN A 50 -0.63 -12.23 -3.69
C GLN A 50 -1.91 -11.43 -3.58
N GLY A 51 -1.88 -10.29 -2.87
CA GLY A 51 -3.10 -9.54 -2.60
C GLY A 51 -2.88 -8.07 -2.23
N LEU A 52 -3.99 -7.33 -2.22
CA LEU A 52 -4.08 -5.96 -1.74
C LEU A 52 -4.72 -5.97 -0.35
N SER A 53 -3.97 -5.53 0.66
CA SER A 53 -4.48 -5.43 2.04
C SER A 53 -5.39 -4.23 2.26
N SER A 54 -6.29 -4.34 3.23
CA SER A 54 -7.21 -3.28 3.66
C SER A 54 -7.10 -3.03 5.17
N PRO A 55 -7.04 -1.77 5.64
CA PRO A 55 -7.39 -0.55 4.91
C PRO A 55 -6.22 0.18 4.23
N SER A 56 -4.98 -0.30 4.33
CA SER A 56 -3.80 0.52 4.00
C SER A 56 -3.27 0.33 2.57
N MET A 57 -3.87 -0.57 1.79
CA MET A 57 -3.50 -0.85 0.40
C MET A 57 -2.02 -1.24 0.27
N TYR A 58 -1.48 -2.05 1.18
CA TYR A 58 -0.17 -2.67 0.97
C TYR A 58 -0.30 -3.87 0.03
N LEU A 59 0.67 -4.02 -0.87
CA LEU A 59 0.84 -5.24 -1.64
C LEU A 59 1.45 -6.29 -0.71
N VAL A 60 0.78 -7.41 -0.57
CA VAL A 60 1.18 -8.46 0.37
C VAL A 60 1.19 -9.82 -0.29
N ARG A 61 1.90 -10.74 0.35
CA ARG A 61 1.77 -12.18 0.14
C ARG A 61 1.49 -12.86 1.46
N ALA A 62 0.77 -13.97 1.42
CA ALA A 62 0.50 -14.81 2.59
C ALA A 62 0.32 -16.27 2.18
N ARG A 63 0.78 -17.19 3.03
CA ARG A 63 0.49 -18.61 2.84
C ARG A 63 -1.00 -18.85 3.03
N ILE A 64 -1.61 -19.63 2.15
CA ILE A 64 -2.99 -20.06 2.28
C ILE A 64 -3.04 -21.27 3.23
N GLU A 65 -3.92 -21.20 4.23
CA GLU A 65 -4.15 -22.27 5.21
C GLU A 65 -5.53 -22.93 5.04
N ASP A 66 -6.48 -22.20 4.45
CA ASP A 66 -7.80 -22.71 4.05
C ASP A 66 -7.84 -23.02 2.54
N ASP A 67 -8.00 -24.30 2.19
CA ASP A 67 -8.06 -24.78 0.81
C ASP A 67 -9.28 -24.24 0.02
N ASN A 68 -10.25 -23.59 0.68
CA ASN A 68 -11.35 -22.91 0.00
C ASN A 68 -10.92 -21.61 -0.69
N ILE A 69 -9.74 -21.06 -0.35
CA ILE A 69 -9.19 -19.85 -0.96
C ILE A 69 -8.41 -20.27 -2.20
N ASP A 70 -9.07 -20.32 -3.35
CA ASP A 70 -8.48 -20.80 -4.61
C ASP A 70 -8.62 -19.82 -5.78
N SER A 71 -9.30 -18.69 -5.58
CA SER A 71 -9.75 -17.82 -6.65
C SER A 71 -9.39 -16.34 -6.43
N PRO A 72 -8.84 -15.63 -7.45
CA PRO A 72 -8.70 -14.18 -7.43
C PRO A 72 -10.04 -13.44 -7.30
N GLY A 73 -10.00 -12.23 -6.74
CA GLY A 73 -11.15 -11.35 -6.53
C GLY A 73 -11.89 -11.57 -5.21
N GLU A 74 -11.51 -12.58 -4.42
CA GLU A 74 -12.08 -12.82 -3.09
C GLU A 74 -11.42 -11.92 -2.03
N SER A 75 -12.20 -11.36 -1.10
CA SER A 75 -11.69 -10.64 0.07
C SER A 75 -11.66 -11.58 1.29
N ILE A 76 -10.47 -11.86 1.79
CA ILE A 76 -10.23 -12.81 2.89
C ILE A 76 -9.96 -12.06 4.18
N GLU A 77 -10.62 -12.45 5.29
CA GLU A 77 -10.29 -11.96 6.63
C GLU A 77 -8.94 -12.49 7.12
N ILE A 78 -8.10 -11.60 7.67
CA ILE A 78 -6.80 -11.97 8.23
C ILE A 78 -7.02 -12.58 9.61
N GLN A 79 -7.11 -13.90 9.66
CA GLN A 79 -7.26 -14.66 10.89
C GLN A 79 -6.54 -16.01 10.82
N PRO A 80 -6.09 -16.55 11.98
CA PRO A 80 -5.46 -17.86 12.02
C PRO A 80 -6.37 -18.95 11.41
N GLY A 81 -5.81 -19.77 10.54
CA GLY A 81 -6.55 -20.83 9.83
C GLY A 81 -7.09 -20.43 8.47
N SER A 82 -7.21 -19.13 8.15
CA SER A 82 -7.52 -18.67 6.79
C SER A 82 -6.22 -18.48 6.01
N ILE A 83 -5.36 -17.57 6.51
CA ILE A 83 -4.08 -17.24 5.91
C ILE A 83 -3.01 -17.05 6.99
N GLY A 84 -1.77 -17.37 6.64
CA GLY A 84 -0.61 -17.15 7.49
C GLY A 84 -0.25 -15.65 7.62
N PRO A 85 0.84 -15.34 8.34
CA PRO A 85 1.29 -13.95 8.52
C PRO A 85 1.53 -13.24 7.18
N LEU A 86 1.10 -11.98 7.10
CA LEU A 86 1.33 -11.15 5.93
C LEU A 86 2.81 -10.82 5.77
N SER A 87 3.26 -10.74 4.53
CA SER A 87 4.55 -10.17 4.17
C SER A 87 4.35 -9.15 3.06
N GLU A 88 4.79 -7.92 3.27
CA GLU A 88 4.77 -6.90 2.22
C GLU A 88 5.67 -7.32 1.05
N ILE A 89 5.21 -7.06 -0.18
CA ILE A 89 5.96 -7.26 -1.42
C ILE A 89 6.03 -5.95 -2.20
N ARG A 90 7.04 -5.81 -3.07
CA ARG A 90 7.15 -4.64 -3.94
C ARG A 90 6.34 -4.87 -5.20
N PHE A 91 5.93 -3.78 -5.85
CA PHE A 91 5.22 -3.84 -7.14
C PHE A 91 5.94 -4.71 -8.18
N ARG A 92 7.26 -4.60 -8.29
CA ARG A 92 8.09 -5.40 -9.23
C ARG A 92 8.08 -6.91 -8.95
N ASP A 93 7.65 -7.32 -7.76
CA ASP A 93 7.62 -8.72 -7.32
C ASP A 93 6.21 -9.33 -7.51
N LEU A 94 5.26 -8.56 -8.08
CA LEU A 94 3.94 -9.05 -8.47
C LEU A 94 4.01 -10.04 -9.65
N THR A 95 3.08 -10.97 -9.69
CA THR A 95 2.85 -11.82 -10.88
C THR A 95 2.28 -11.00 -12.03
N ALA A 96 2.24 -11.57 -13.24
CA ALA A 96 1.65 -10.90 -14.39
C ALA A 96 0.14 -10.68 -14.18
N GLU A 97 -0.50 -11.69 -13.59
CA GLU A 97 -1.91 -11.72 -13.19
C GLU A 97 -2.18 -10.65 -12.14
N SER A 98 -1.40 -10.61 -11.05
CA SER A 98 -1.55 -9.59 -10.01
C SER A 98 -1.30 -8.18 -10.54
N SER A 99 -0.30 -8.01 -11.41
CA SER A 99 0.00 -6.71 -12.04
C SER A 99 -1.11 -6.24 -12.97
N ALA A 100 -1.84 -7.16 -13.61
CA ALA A 100 -2.98 -6.84 -14.46
C ALA A 100 -4.23 -6.48 -13.63
N ALA A 101 -4.42 -7.11 -12.47
CA ALA A 101 -5.59 -6.92 -11.62
C ALA A 101 -5.50 -5.73 -10.64
N ILE A 102 -4.28 -5.25 -10.32
CA ILE A 102 -4.07 -4.31 -9.22
C ILE A 102 -4.82 -2.97 -9.36
N ILE A 103 -4.96 -2.43 -10.58
CA ILE A 103 -5.69 -1.18 -10.79
C ILE A 103 -7.17 -1.35 -10.43
N ASP A 104 -7.79 -2.43 -10.89
CA ASP A 104 -9.20 -2.74 -10.60
C ASP A 104 -9.40 -3.01 -9.10
N ALA A 105 -8.48 -3.74 -8.47
CA ALA A 105 -8.49 -3.98 -7.03
C ALA A 105 -8.42 -2.69 -6.19
N VAL A 106 -7.54 -1.76 -6.58
CA VAL A 106 -7.45 -0.45 -5.91
C VAL A 106 -8.71 0.38 -6.17
N LEU A 107 -9.26 0.33 -7.38
CA LEU A 107 -10.52 1.02 -7.73
C LEU A 107 -11.68 0.51 -6.87
N ASP A 108 -11.84 -0.81 -6.73
CA ASP A 108 -12.89 -1.42 -5.90
C ASP A 108 -12.74 -1.01 -4.42
N SER A 109 -11.50 -0.95 -3.93
CA SER A 109 -11.22 -0.46 -2.57
C SER A 109 -11.59 1.02 -2.42
N ILE A 110 -11.30 1.87 -3.42
CA ILE A 110 -11.70 3.28 -3.42
C ILE A 110 -13.22 3.44 -3.40
N ILE A 111 -13.94 2.66 -4.20
CA ILE A 111 -15.41 2.71 -4.29
C ILE A 111 -16.06 2.21 -2.99
N SER A 112 -15.43 1.27 -2.29
CA SER A 112 -15.93 0.71 -1.03
C SER A 112 -15.80 1.68 0.15
N ASP A 113 -14.82 2.59 0.12
CA ASP A 113 -14.63 3.66 1.14
C ASP A 113 -14.37 5.03 0.48
N PRO A 114 -15.38 5.62 -0.19
CA PRO A 114 -15.16 6.77 -1.06
C PRO A 114 -14.80 8.05 -0.31
N ASP A 115 -15.25 8.22 0.93
CA ASP A 115 -15.13 9.48 1.68
C ASP A 115 -13.68 9.91 1.87
N ARG A 116 -12.79 8.96 2.21
CA ARG A 116 -11.37 9.25 2.40
C ARG A 116 -10.71 9.74 1.11
N HIS A 117 -11.12 9.16 -0.03
CA HIS A 117 -10.53 9.37 -1.35
C HIS A 117 -11.08 10.63 -2.04
N LEU A 118 -12.37 10.91 -1.89
CA LEU A 118 -12.99 12.20 -2.24
C LEU A 118 -12.31 13.37 -1.53
N GLY A 119 -11.74 13.11 -0.35
CA GLY A 119 -10.91 14.04 0.38
C GLY A 119 -9.76 14.64 -0.44
N PHE A 120 -9.15 13.88 -1.37
CA PHE A 120 -8.16 14.44 -2.30
C PHE A 120 -8.77 15.57 -3.12
N TYR A 121 -9.90 15.29 -3.78
CA TYR A 121 -10.54 16.21 -4.71
C TYR A 121 -10.98 17.50 -4.03
N ASN A 122 -11.56 17.35 -2.84
CA ASN A 122 -12.10 18.46 -2.08
C ASN A 122 -11.03 19.30 -1.35
N ARG A 123 -9.88 18.71 -1.00
CA ARG A 123 -8.81 19.41 -0.26
C ARG A 123 -7.58 19.76 -1.11
N ALA A 124 -7.53 19.33 -2.37
CA ALA A 124 -6.41 19.62 -3.27
C ALA A 124 -6.14 21.13 -3.40
N ASN A 125 -4.88 21.51 -3.30
CA ASN A 125 -4.44 22.90 -3.41
C ASN A 125 -3.20 22.99 -4.31
N ASN A 126 -2.73 24.22 -4.53
CA ASN A 126 -1.44 24.45 -5.16
C ASN A 126 -0.30 23.86 -4.30
N LEU A 127 0.49 22.97 -4.90
CA LEU A 127 1.74 22.46 -4.32
C LEU A 127 2.87 23.48 -4.49
N SER A 128 2.80 24.28 -5.56
CA SER A 128 3.67 25.44 -5.78
C SER A 128 2.92 26.52 -6.56
N LEU A 129 3.56 27.67 -6.81
CA LEU A 129 2.98 28.76 -7.60
C LEU A 129 2.50 28.35 -9.00
N LYS A 130 3.05 27.27 -9.58
CA LYS A 130 2.75 26.82 -10.94
C LYS A 130 2.19 25.41 -11.03
N TYR A 131 2.03 24.73 -9.89
CA TYR A 131 1.70 23.30 -9.87
C TYR A 131 0.58 23.02 -8.87
N HIS A 132 -0.55 22.55 -9.40
CA HIS A 132 -1.74 22.20 -8.62
C HIS A 132 -1.77 20.70 -8.35
N ALA A 133 -2.22 20.28 -7.16
CA ALA A 133 -2.21 18.87 -6.76
C ALA A 133 -3.01 17.94 -7.71
N PHE A 134 -4.03 18.43 -8.41
CA PHE A 134 -4.71 17.64 -9.46
C PHE A 134 -3.80 17.16 -10.57
N GLN A 135 -2.68 17.84 -10.83
CA GLN A 135 -1.70 17.43 -11.83
C GLN A 135 -0.86 16.22 -11.40
N LEU A 136 -1.06 15.72 -10.18
CA LEU A 136 -0.55 14.44 -9.73
C LEU A 136 -1.30 13.27 -10.38
N LEU A 137 -2.55 13.47 -10.80
CA LEU A 137 -3.32 12.44 -11.48
C LEU A 137 -2.76 12.20 -12.90
N PRO A 138 -2.60 10.94 -13.32
CA PRO A 138 -2.16 10.60 -14.67
C PRO A 138 -2.99 11.31 -15.74
N GLY A 139 -2.31 11.89 -16.75
CA GLY A 139 -2.96 12.59 -17.86
C GLY A 139 -3.58 13.96 -17.54
N ILE A 140 -3.56 14.43 -16.29
CA ILE A 140 -4.10 15.75 -15.92
C ILE A 140 -3.01 16.83 -15.99
N GLY A 141 -2.99 17.57 -17.10
CA GLY A 141 -2.13 18.75 -17.25
C GLY A 141 -2.70 20.03 -16.61
N ASN A 142 -1.90 21.11 -16.61
CA ASN A 142 -2.26 22.39 -15.99
C ASN A 142 -3.63 22.96 -16.43
N SER A 143 -3.94 22.92 -17.73
CA SER A 143 -5.23 23.41 -18.24
C SER A 143 -6.41 22.66 -17.62
N LYS A 144 -6.31 21.33 -17.56
CA LYS A 144 -7.35 20.46 -16.99
C LYS A 144 -7.47 20.66 -15.48
N ALA A 145 -6.34 20.75 -14.77
CA ALA A 145 -6.33 21.03 -13.34
C ALA A 145 -7.01 22.37 -13.00
N MET A 146 -6.77 23.43 -13.78
CA MET A 146 -7.44 24.72 -13.57
C MET A 146 -8.93 24.66 -13.88
N GLN A 147 -9.35 23.87 -14.87
CA GLN A 147 -10.77 23.58 -15.10
C GLN A 147 -11.38 22.90 -13.85
N MET A 148 -10.76 21.84 -13.35
CA MET A 148 -11.25 21.11 -12.17
C MET A 148 -11.36 22.02 -10.93
N VAL A 149 -10.40 22.93 -10.71
CA VAL A 149 -10.48 23.91 -9.61
C VAL A 149 -11.70 24.81 -9.72
N LYS A 150 -12.05 25.23 -10.94
CA LYS A 150 -13.24 26.05 -11.19
C LYS A 150 -14.53 25.25 -10.96
N GLU A 151 -14.58 24.01 -11.45
CA GLU A 151 -15.75 23.13 -11.29
C GLU A 151 -16.00 22.74 -9.83
N ARG A 152 -14.94 22.57 -9.02
CA ARG A 152 -15.06 22.26 -7.59
C ARG A 152 -15.87 23.29 -6.81
N GLY A 153 -15.74 24.57 -7.18
CA GLY A 153 -16.37 25.67 -6.46
C GLY A 153 -16.01 25.70 -4.97
N GLY A 154 -16.86 26.36 -4.17
CA GLY A 154 -16.66 26.49 -2.72
C GLY A 154 -17.19 25.30 -1.90
N SER A 155 -18.15 24.56 -2.43
CA SER A 155 -18.80 23.44 -1.73
C SER A 155 -18.09 22.10 -1.91
N GLY A 156 -17.21 21.98 -2.91
CA GLY A 156 -16.63 20.71 -3.30
C GLY A 156 -17.63 19.80 -4.01
N TRP A 157 -17.24 18.54 -4.17
CA TRP A 157 -18.08 17.48 -4.72
C TRP A 157 -18.49 16.49 -3.63
N SER A 158 -19.68 15.91 -3.80
CA SER A 158 -20.26 14.91 -2.89
C SER A 158 -19.97 13.46 -3.29
N SER A 159 -19.60 13.23 -4.56
CA SER A 159 -19.31 11.89 -5.08
C SER A 159 -18.36 11.92 -6.28
N PHE A 160 -17.81 10.76 -6.66
CA PHE A 160 -16.96 10.64 -7.84
C PHE A 160 -17.74 10.90 -9.13
N GLU A 161 -19.00 10.48 -9.20
CA GLU A 161 -19.88 10.72 -10.35
C GLU A 161 -20.10 12.21 -10.62
N GLU A 162 -20.15 13.03 -9.55
CA GLU A 162 -20.27 14.48 -9.67
C GLU A 162 -19.00 15.09 -10.29
N ILE A 163 -17.83 14.62 -9.89
CA ILE A 163 -16.54 15.01 -10.45
C ILE A 163 -16.47 14.60 -11.92
N ASP A 164 -16.84 13.35 -12.23
CA ASP A 164 -16.78 12.77 -13.57
C ASP A 164 -17.66 13.53 -14.54
N LYS A 165 -18.88 13.86 -14.12
CA LYS A 165 -19.81 14.65 -14.94
C LYS A 165 -19.33 16.09 -15.14
N SER A 166 -18.83 16.74 -14.09
CA SER A 166 -18.43 18.16 -14.14
C SER A 166 -17.14 18.35 -14.92
N CYS A 167 -16.20 17.42 -14.75
CA CYS A 167 -14.87 17.50 -15.32
C CYS A 167 -14.73 16.67 -16.59
N GLY A 168 -15.61 15.71 -16.90
CA GLY A 168 -15.44 14.79 -18.03
C GLY A 168 -14.18 13.94 -17.88
N ILE A 169 -14.04 13.28 -16.72
CA ILE A 169 -12.93 12.39 -16.36
C ILE A 169 -13.47 11.12 -15.69
N GLU A 170 -12.61 10.14 -15.43
CA GLU A 170 -12.90 8.96 -14.60
C GLU A 170 -12.13 9.09 -13.27
N SER A 171 -12.65 9.88 -12.33
CA SER A 171 -11.93 10.38 -11.15
C SER A 171 -11.50 9.28 -10.18
N ALA A 172 -12.34 8.27 -9.92
CA ALA A 172 -11.96 7.15 -9.08
C ALA A 172 -10.82 6.32 -9.73
N LYS A 173 -10.92 6.08 -11.03
CA LYS A 173 -9.90 5.34 -11.80
C LYS A 173 -8.59 6.09 -11.91
N LEU A 174 -8.61 7.40 -12.17
CA LEU A 174 -7.40 8.22 -12.16
C LEU A 174 -6.70 8.21 -10.81
N LEU A 175 -7.46 8.15 -9.72
CA LEU A 175 -6.90 8.04 -8.37
C LEU A 175 -6.33 6.63 -8.12
N ALA A 176 -6.97 5.58 -8.60
CA ALA A 176 -6.45 4.22 -8.56
C ALA A 176 -5.12 4.09 -9.32
N GLU A 177 -5.07 4.59 -10.56
CA GLU A 177 -3.84 4.63 -11.38
C GLU A 177 -2.73 5.42 -10.68
N ARG A 178 -3.09 6.54 -10.02
CA ARG A 178 -2.15 7.32 -9.21
C ARG A 178 -1.58 6.51 -8.04
N TYR A 179 -2.41 5.82 -7.27
CA TYR A 179 -1.95 4.98 -6.16
C TYR A 179 -1.05 3.84 -6.64
N VAL A 180 -1.43 3.16 -7.71
CA VAL A 180 -0.59 2.11 -8.32
C VAL A 180 0.74 2.67 -8.82
N GLY A 181 0.74 3.87 -9.41
CA GLY A 181 1.95 4.60 -9.78
C GLY A 181 2.88 4.82 -8.58
N GLU A 182 2.34 5.23 -7.43
CA GLU A 182 3.13 5.38 -6.20
C GLU A 182 3.65 4.03 -5.65
N MET A 183 2.90 2.93 -5.82
CA MET A 183 3.39 1.59 -5.46
C MET A 183 4.55 1.14 -6.36
N GLN A 184 4.51 1.52 -7.65
CA GLN A 184 5.55 1.23 -8.64
C GLN A 184 6.79 2.10 -8.44
N ASP A 185 6.60 3.39 -8.18
CA ASP A 185 7.65 4.36 -7.86
C ASP A 185 7.38 5.05 -6.50
N PRO A 186 7.85 4.45 -5.39
CA PRO A 186 7.70 5.04 -4.05
C PRO A 186 8.41 6.37 -3.83
N SER A 187 9.17 6.87 -4.82
CA SER A 187 9.79 8.19 -4.76
C SER A 187 8.87 9.32 -5.24
N GLU A 188 7.71 8.98 -5.83
CA GLU A 188 6.70 9.96 -6.21
C GLU A 188 6.25 10.79 -5.00
N SER A 189 6.39 12.11 -5.12
CA SER A 189 6.09 13.05 -4.04
C SER A 189 5.16 14.17 -4.52
N PRO A 190 4.14 14.53 -3.74
CA PRO A 190 3.73 13.91 -2.47
C PRO A 190 3.05 12.54 -2.69
N SER A 191 3.17 11.61 -1.72
CA SER A 191 2.41 10.35 -1.75
C SER A 191 0.99 10.58 -1.27
N LEU A 192 0.02 10.33 -2.15
CA LEU A 192 -1.40 10.37 -1.81
C LEU A 192 -1.82 9.14 -0.99
N LEU A 193 -1.17 7.99 -1.17
CA LEU A 193 -1.36 6.83 -0.30
C LEU A 193 -1.03 7.20 1.15
N ASP A 194 0.13 7.81 1.41
CA ASP A 194 0.52 8.18 2.77
C ASP A 194 -0.38 9.28 3.35
N LEU A 195 -0.81 10.24 2.53
CA LEU A 195 -1.63 11.36 2.99
C LEU A 195 -3.09 10.97 3.27
N LEU A 196 -3.67 10.04 2.50
CA LEU A 196 -5.10 9.74 2.53
C LEU A 196 -5.42 8.34 3.08
N VAL A 197 -4.53 7.39 2.83
CA VAL A 197 -4.75 5.96 3.09
C VAL A 197 -4.00 5.50 4.33
N ARG A 198 -2.76 5.96 4.52
CA ARG A 198 -1.88 5.53 5.62
C ARG A 198 -1.64 6.64 6.64
N SER A 199 -2.46 7.68 6.63
CA SER A 199 -2.33 8.77 7.59
C SER A 199 -2.82 8.31 8.98
N GLY A 200 -1.91 8.34 9.96
CA GLY A 200 -2.20 7.96 11.35
C GLY A 200 -1.90 6.50 11.69
N ILE A 201 -1.21 5.78 10.80
CA ILE A 201 -0.55 4.50 11.09
C ILE A 201 0.88 4.79 11.54
#